data_AF-A0A8I1AX32-F1
#
_entry.id   AF-A0A8I1AX32-F1
#
_cell.length_a   1.000
_cell.length_b   1.000
_cell.length_c   1.000
_cell.angle_alpha   90.00
_cell.angle_beta   90.00
_cell.angle_gamma   90.00
#
_symmetry.space_group_name_H-M   'P 1'
#
loop_
_entity.id
_entity.type
_entity.pdbx_description
1 polymer ?
#
loop_
_entity_poly.entity_id
_entity_poly.type
_entity_poly.pdbx_seq_one_letter_code
_entity_poly.pdbx_strand_id
1 'polypeptide(L)'
;AELGRLLGVPAAQVLPFSTGVILEPLPLDRLFAGLPGAIANLGADHWSSAAHGIMTTDTLPKISSRRVQIDGKTVTFTGISKG
;
A
#
# COMPACT_ATOMS: atom_id res chain seq x y z
N ALA A 1 0.77 -9.79 -11.49
CA ALA A 1 -0.21 -10.07 -12.57
C ALA A 1 -1.64 -10.08 -12.04
N GLU A 2 -1.95 -10.89 -11.01
CA GLU A 2 -3.34 -11.04 -10.53
C GLU A 2 -3.99 -9.75 -10.04
N LEU A 3 -3.32 -8.95 -9.20
CA LEU A 3 -3.87 -7.66 -8.75
C LEU A 3 -4.17 -6.71 -9.93
N GLY A 4 -3.30 -6.69 -10.96
CA GLY A 4 -3.52 -5.90 -12.17
C GLY A 4 -4.78 -6.36 -12.92
N ARG A 5 -4.99 -7.68 -13.04
CA ARG A 5 -6.19 -8.27 -13.62
C ARG A 5 -7.45 -7.86 -12.85
N LEU A 6 -7.43 -7.94 -11.51
CA LEU A 6 -8.56 -7.59 -10.66
C LEU A 6 -8.91 -6.09 -10.72
N LEU A 7 -7.90 -5.22 -10.86
CA LEU A 7 -8.08 -3.77 -10.96
C LEU A 7 -8.30 -3.26 -12.39
N GLY A 8 -8.20 -4.14 -13.41
CA GLY A 8 -8.31 -3.74 -14.81
C GLY A 8 -7.15 -2.88 -15.31
N VAL A 9 -5.96 -3.01 -14.72
CA VAL A 9 -4.76 -2.24 -15.10
C VAL A 9 -3.65 -3.16 -15.63
N PRO A 10 -2.76 -2.66 -16.51
CA PRO A 10 -1.59 -3.41 -16.95
C PRO A 10 -0.74 -3.87 -15.76
N ALA A 11 -0.28 -5.12 -15.79
CA ALA A 11 0.54 -5.67 -14.70
C ALA A 11 1.81 -4.85 -14.42
N ALA A 12 2.38 -4.18 -15.45
CA ALA A 12 3.55 -3.32 -15.32
C ALA A 12 3.30 -2.05 -14.49
N GLN A 13 2.04 -1.65 -14.26
CA GLN A 13 1.68 -0.54 -13.38
C GLN A 13 1.56 -0.95 -11.91
N VAL A 14 1.64 -2.26 -11.60
CA VAL A 14 1.61 -2.78 -10.23
C VAL A 14 3.05 -3.04 -9.79
N LEU A 15 3.52 -2.28 -8.80
CA LEU A 15 4.88 -2.38 -8.26
C LEU A 15 4.83 -3.14 -6.91
N PRO A 16 5.16 -4.44 -6.88
CA PRO A 16 5.15 -5.20 -5.64
C PRO A 16 6.39 -4.90 -4.78
N PHE A 17 6.19 -4.83 -3.47
CA PHE A 17 7.25 -4.75 -2.46
C PHE A 17 7.00 -5.81 -1.39
N SER A 18 8.06 -6.31 -0.77
CA SER A 18 7.99 -7.28 0.33
C SER A 18 8.96 -6.90 1.44
N THR A 19 8.60 -7.24 2.68
CA THR A 19 9.41 -7.06 3.88
C THR A 19 9.08 -8.18 4.87
N GLY A 20 10.06 -8.60 5.65
CA GLY A 20 9.90 -9.68 6.62
C GLY A 20 11.07 -10.64 6.58
N VAL A 21 10.78 -11.91 6.85
CA VAL A 21 11.79 -12.97 6.91
C VAL A 21 12.37 -13.24 5.53
N ILE A 22 13.69 -13.33 5.45
CA ILE A 22 14.44 -13.63 4.23
C ILE A 22 14.35 -15.14 3.94
N LEU A 23 14.18 -15.50 2.66
CA LEU A 23 14.08 -16.88 2.15
C LEU A 23 12.85 -17.68 2.62
N GLU A 24 11.86 -17.02 3.22
CA GLU A 24 10.56 -17.66 3.50
C GLU A 24 9.66 -17.59 2.25
N PRO A 25 9.11 -18.72 1.77
CA PRO A 25 8.16 -18.71 0.66
C PRO A 25 6.89 -17.92 1.02
N LEU A 26 6.44 -17.05 0.10
CA LEU A 26 5.23 -16.28 0.30
C LEU A 26 3.99 -17.19 0.25
N PRO A 27 3.06 -17.12 1.21
CA PRO A 27 1.84 -17.92 1.19
C PRO A 27 0.83 -17.36 0.17
N LEU A 28 1.03 -17.70 -1.11
CA LEU A 28 0.31 -17.14 -2.25
C LEU A 28 -1.21 -17.31 -2.16
N ASP A 29 -1.69 -18.47 -1.70
CA ASP A 29 -3.13 -18.74 -1.58
C ASP A 29 -3.80 -17.75 -0.61
N ARG A 30 -3.16 -17.49 0.53
CA ARG A 30 -3.65 -16.51 1.51
C ARG A 30 -3.60 -15.09 0.93
N LEU A 31 -2.52 -14.76 0.22
CA LEU A 31 -2.37 -13.45 -0.42
C LEU A 31 -3.47 -13.20 -1.45
N PHE A 32 -3.70 -14.16 -2.37
CA PHE A 32 -4.73 -14.04 -3.40
C PHE A 32 -6.15 -14.02 -2.81
N ALA A 33 -6.42 -14.83 -1.79
CA ALA A 33 -7.70 -14.80 -1.08
C ALA A 33 -7.98 -13.45 -0.40
N GLY A 34 -6.94 -12.71 0.00
CA GLY A 34 -7.08 -11.38 0.61
C GLY A 34 -7.32 -10.24 -0.38
N LEU A 35 -6.96 -10.39 -1.65
CA LEU A 35 -7.04 -9.30 -2.64
C LEU A 35 -8.46 -8.73 -2.82
N PRO A 36 -9.54 -9.54 -2.94
CA PRO A 36 -10.89 -8.98 -3.09
C PRO A 36 -11.30 -8.08 -1.92
N GLY A 37 -10.98 -8.49 -0.69
CA GLY A 37 -11.26 -7.69 0.51
C GLY A 37 -10.47 -6.39 0.55
N ALA A 38 -9.18 -6.43 0.17
CA ALA A 38 -8.36 -5.22 0.08
C ALA A 38 -8.89 -4.24 -0.99
N ILE A 39 -9.36 -4.74 -2.13
CA ILE A 39 -9.94 -3.92 -3.21
C ILE A 39 -11.27 -3.30 -2.76
N ALA A 40 -12.14 -4.08 -2.09
CA ALA A 40 -13.39 -3.57 -1.55
C ALA A 40 -13.21 -2.48 -0.47
N ASN A 41 -12.02 -2.45 0.17
CA ASN A 41 -11.67 -1.51 1.21
C ASN A 41 -10.81 -0.32 0.73
N LEU A 42 -10.76 -0.05 -0.59
CA LEU A 42 -10.08 1.13 -1.11
C LEU A 42 -10.77 2.41 -0.60
N GLY A 43 -9.99 3.33 -0.04
CA GLY A 43 -10.46 4.59 0.51
C GLY A 43 -9.37 5.66 0.42
N ALA A 44 -9.76 6.90 0.10
CA ALA A 44 -8.81 8.00 -0.10
C ALA A 44 -8.05 8.41 1.18
N ASP A 45 -8.60 8.09 2.34
CA ASP A 45 -8.13 8.42 3.68
C ASP A 45 -7.58 7.21 4.46
N HIS A 46 -7.54 6.01 3.87
CA HIS A 46 -7.08 4.77 4.51
C HIS A 46 -5.55 4.65 4.68
N TRP A 47 -4.83 5.77 4.67
CA TRP A 47 -3.37 5.81 4.77
C TRP A 47 -2.84 5.24 6.09
N SER A 48 -3.56 5.44 7.20
CA SER A 48 -3.18 4.85 8.49
C SER A 48 -3.21 3.33 8.43
N SER A 49 -4.27 2.73 7.87
CA SER A 49 -4.37 1.28 7.68
C SER A 49 -3.27 0.75 6.76
N ALA A 50 -2.94 1.48 5.69
CA ALA A 50 -1.83 1.12 4.81
C ALA A 50 -0.47 1.18 5.53
N ALA A 51 -0.23 2.21 6.36
CA ALA A 51 0.99 2.32 7.18
C ALA A 51 1.15 1.14 8.13
N HIS A 52 0.06 0.72 8.79
CA HIS A 52 0.08 -0.48 9.64
C HIS A 52 0.34 -1.76 8.84
N GLY A 53 -0.26 -1.88 7.65
CA GLY A 53 -0.15 -3.07 6.81
C GLY A 53 1.26 -3.38 6.30
N ILE A 54 2.19 -2.42 6.34
CA ILE A 54 3.57 -2.61 5.88
C ILE A 54 4.60 -2.76 7.02
N MET A 55 4.17 -2.64 8.29
CA MET A 55 5.06 -2.74 9.45
C MET A 55 5.66 -4.14 9.58
N THR A 56 6.84 -4.21 10.20
CA THR A 56 7.45 -5.47 10.64
C THR A 56 7.80 -5.41 12.12
N THR A 57 9.04 -5.03 12.45
CA THR A 57 9.48 -4.80 13.83
C THR A 57 9.25 -3.36 14.30
N ASP A 58 8.65 -2.52 13.45
CA ASP A 58 8.21 -1.18 13.80
C ASP A 58 7.34 -1.20 15.06
N THR A 59 7.59 -0.31 16.01
CA THR A 59 6.75 -0.17 17.21
C THR A 59 5.56 0.75 16.99
N LEU A 60 5.63 1.62 15.97
CA LEU A 60 4.61 2.59 15.61
C LEU A 60 4.54 2.77 14.08
N PRO A 61 3.35 3.01 13.51
CA PRO A 61 3.21 3.37 12.10
C PRO A 61 3.86 4.72 11.81
N LYS A 62 4.44 4.88 10.61
CA LYS A 62 5.07 6.14 10.18
C LYS A 62 4.29 6.73 9.01
N ILE A 63 3.70 7.90 9.21
CA ILE A 63 2.91 8.63 8.21
C ILE A 63 3.18 10.14 8.32
N SER A 64 3.24 10.81 7.19
CA SER A 64 3.32 12.28 7.12
C SER A 64 2.45 12.81 5.99
N SER A 65 1.87 13.99 6.20
CA SER A 65 1.09 14.69 5.18
C SER A 65 1.41 16.18 5.19
N ARG A 66 1.50 16.77 3.99
CA ARG A 66 1.75 18.20 3.80
C ARG A 66 0.91 18.76 2.67
N ARG A 67 0.33 19.93 2.89
CA ARG A 67 -0.32 20.74 1.85
C ARG A 67 0.57 21.88 1.41
N VAL A 68 0.60 22.12 0.11
CA VAL A 68 1.35 23.23 -0.53
C VAL A 68 0.49 23.88 -1.62
N GLN A 69 0.83 25.09 -2.03
CA GLN A 69 0.22 25.75 -3.19
C GLN A 69 1.12 25.55 -4.43
N ILE A 70 0.54 25.07 -5.54
CA ILE A 70 1.19 24.93 -6.84
C ILE A 70 0.24 25.50 -7.89
N ASP A 71 0.68 26.52 -8.65
CA ASP A 71 -0.14 27.20 -9.67
C ASP A 71 -1.54 27.60 -9.18
N GLY A 72 -1.61 28.14 -7.95
CA GLY A 72 -2.87 28.57 -7.31
C GLY A 72 -3.77 27.43 -6.83
N LYS A 73 -3.34 26.16 -6.91
CA LYS A 73 -4.07 24.98 -6.42
C LYS A 73 -3.45 24.45 -5.14
N THR A 74 -4.29 24.03 -4.20
CA THR A 74 -3.85 23.29 -3.02
C THR A 74 -3.55 21.85 -3.40
N VAL A 75 -2.30 21.41 -3.23
CA VAL A 75 -1.84 20.04 -3.48
C VAL A 75 -1.48 19.37 -2.15
N THR A 76 -1.95 18.14 -1.95
CA THR A 76 -1.69 17.33 -0.75
C THR A 76 -0.71 16.21 -1.08
N PHE A 77 0.41 16.18 -0.37
CA PHE A 77 1.39 15.09 -0.38
C PHE A 77 1.19 14.25 0.88
N THR A 78 0.91 12.96 0.74
CA THR A 78 0.83 12.02 1.86
C THR A 78 1.76 10.86 1.58
N GLY A 79 2.54 10.47 2.59
CA GLY A 79 3.50 9.38 2.49
C GLY A 79 3.55 8.54 3.75
N ILE A 80 3.85 7.26 3.58
CA ILE A 80 4.04 6.28 4.66
C ILE A 80 5.43 5.65 4.54
N SER A 81 5.98 5.19 5.64
CA SER A 81 7.23 4.44 5.67
C SER A 81 7.22 3.35 6.74
N LYS A 82 8.21 2.45 6.68
CA LYS A 82 8.46 1.41 7.67
C LYS A 82 9.96 1.14 7.75
N GLY A 83 10.41 0.54 8.85
CA GLY A 83 11.81 0.27 9.15
C GLY A 83 12.13 0.59 10.60
#